data_AF-A0A0Q9J8C8-F1
#
_entry.id   AF-A0A0Q9J8C8-F1
#
_cell.length_a   1.000
_cell.length_b   1.000
_cell.length_c   1.000
_cell.angle_alpha   90.00
_cell.angle_beta   90.00
_cell.angle_gamma   90.00
#
_symmetry.space_group_name_H-M   'P 1'
#
loop_
_entity.id
_entity.type
_entity.pdbx_description
1 polymer ?
#
loop_
_entity_poly.entity_id
_entity_poly.type
_entity_poly.pdbx_seq_one_letter_code
_entity_poly.pdbx_strand_id
1 'polypeptide(L)' 'MVRKPDRAPTEIADDVVERRFVAMHLQSIEDNPLDAEQVAMFEMFEREAWSHEQRLNYIRARAFALRVASAAE' A
#
# COMPACT_ATOMS: atom_id res chain seq x y z
N MET A 1 -2.75 -28.93 -10.81
CA MET A 1 -2.43 -27.49 -10.66
C MET A 1 -3.66 -26.71 -11.11
N VAL A 2 -4.56 -26.38 -10.18
CA VAL A 2 -5.80 -25.66 -10.50
C VAL A 2 -5.41 -24.21 -10.76
N ARG A 3 -5.44 -23.76 -12.02
CA ARG A 3 -5.46 -22.32 -12.32
C ARG A 3 -6.79 -21.81 -11.76
N LYS A 4 -6.73 -21.03 -10.67
CA LYS A 4 -7.94 -20.35 -10.19
C LYS A 4 -8.45 -19.45 -11.33
N PRO A 5 -9.76 -19.38 -11.55
CA PRO A 5 -10.32 -18.60 -12.66
C PRO A 5 -9.97 -17.13 -12.48
N ASP A 6 -9.77 -16.43 -13.60
CA ASP A 6 -9.68 -14.97 -13.67
C ASP A 6 -10.86 -14.37 -12.89
N ARG A 7 -10.57 -13.66 -11.79
CA ARG A 7 -11.59 -13.05 -10.93
C ARG A 7 -12.19 -11.84 -11.63
N ALA A 8 -13.48 -11.59 -11.42
CA ALA A 8 -14.15 -10.44 -12.01
C ALA A 8 -13.56 -9.11 -11.46
N PRO A 9 -13.54 -8.01 -12.24
CA PRO A 9 -12.94 -6.75 -11.82
C PRO A 9 -13.47 -6.17 -10.51
N THR A 10 -14.74 -6.42 -10.19
CA THR A 10 -15.37 -6.02 -8.92
C THR A 10 -14.85 -6.84 -7.74
N GLU A 11 -14.65 -8.14 -7.93
CA GLU A 11 -14.06 -9.01 -6.90
C GLU A 11 -12.59 -8.65 -6.63
N ILE A 12 -11.85 -8.21 -7.66
CA ILE A 12 -10.49 -7.69 -7.50
C ILE A 12 -10.48 -6.40 -6.65
N ALA A 13 -11.50 -5.55 -6.78
CA ALA A 13 -11.58 -4.31 -6.00
C ALA A 13 -11.89 -4.58 -4.51
N ASP A 14 -12.82 -5.47 -4.21
CA ASP A 14 -13.11 -5.91 -2.83
C ASP A 14 -11.90 -6.61 -2.18
N ASP A 15 -11.19 -7.44 -2.95
CA ASP A 15 -9.94 -8.10 -2.54
C ASP A 15 -8.83 -7.11 -2.14
N VAL A 16 -8.73 -5.97 -2.82
CA VAL A 16 -7.66 -5.00 -2.60
C VAL A 16 -7.86 -4.28 -1.26
N VAL A 17 -9.09 -3.86 -0.97
CA VAL A 17 -9.43 -3.22 0.31
C VAL A 17 -9.27 -4.20 1.48
N GLU A 18 -9.73 -5.44 1.33
CA GLU A 18 -9.56 -6.48 2.36
C GLU A 18 -8.07 -6.75 2.64
N ARG A 19 -7.24 -6.88 1.59
CA ARG A 19 -5.79 -7.08 1.73
C ARG A 19 -5.12 -5.93 2.46
N ARG A 20 -5.55 -4.68 2.23
CA ARG A 20 -5.03 -3.52 2.95
C ARG A 20 -5.36 -3.59 4.43
N PHE A 21 -6.60 -3.92 4.81
CA PHE A 21 -6.98 -4.07 6.22
C PHE A 21 -6.21 -5.18 6.92
N VAL A 22 -6.01 -6.32 6.26
CA VAL A 22 -5.18 -7.42 6.78
C VAL A 22 -3.73 -6.94 6.98
N ALA A 23 -3.14 -6.26 6.00
CA ALA A 23 -1.78 -5.73 6.11
C ALA A 23 -1.64 -4.70 7.24
N MET A 24 -2.62 -3.79 7.39
CA MET A 24 -2.67 -2.83 8.50
C MET A 24 -2.73 -3.54 9.86
N HIS A 25 -3.55 -4.59 9.98
CA HIS A 25 -3.65 -5.38 11.19
C HIS A 25 -2.32 -6.08 11.52
N LEU A 26 -1.66 -6.69 10.53
CA LEU A 26 -0.36 -7.32 10.71
C LEU A 26 0.70 -6.34 11.21
N GLN A 27 0.79 -5.16 10.60
CA GLN A 27 1.72 -4.11 11.02
C GLN A 27 1.45 -3.63 12.45
N SER A 28 0.18 -3.53 12.85
CA SER A 28 -0.18 -3.18 14.22
C SER A 28 0.23 -4.23 15.26
N ILE A 29 0.28 -5.52 14.90
CA ILE A 29 0.77 -6.59 15.79
C ILE A 29 2.28 -6.47 16.01
N GLU A 30 3.01 -5.92 15.03
CA GLU A 30 4.46 -5.70 15.09
C GLU A 30 4.85 -4.36 15.74
N ASP A 31 3.94 -3.73 16.50
CA ASP A 31 4.13 -2.40 17.09
C ASP A 31 4.51 -1.32 16.06
N ASN A 32 4.14 -1.51 14.79
CA ASN A 32 4.40 -0.60 13.69
C ASN A 32 3.10 -0.16 12.98
N PRO A 33 2.12 0.41 13.70
CA PRO A 33 0.86 0.82 13.08
C PRO A 33 1.11 1.89 12.02
N LEU A 34 0.40 1.78 10.90
CA LEU A 34 0.44 2.82 9.87
C LEU A 34 -0.24 4.10 10.37
N ASP A 35 0.37 5.24 10.08
CA ASP A 35 -0.24 6.55 10.33
C ASP A 35 -1.30 6.90 9.26
N ALA A 36 -2.06 7.97 9.51
CA ALA A 36 -3.15 8.38 8.62
C ALA A 36 -2.67 8.77 7.21
N GLU A 37 -1.47 9.36 7.08
CA GLU A 37 -0.91 9.73 5.78
C GLU A 37 -0.49 8.50 4.99
N GLN A 38 0.12 7.52 5.66
CA GLN A 38 0.50 6.24 5.09
C GLN A 38 -0.72 5.47 4.62
N VAL A 39 -1.80 5.43 5.41
CA VAL A 39 -3.07 4.82 4.99
C VAL A 39 -3.60 5.53 3.74
N ALA A 40 -3.72 6.86 3.75
CA ALA A 40 -4.20 7.65 2.62
C ALA A 40 -3.38 7.42 1.34
N MET A 41 -2.06 7.25 1.48
CA MET A 41 -1.15 6.89 0.38
C MET A 41 -1.51 5.53 -0.24
N PHE A 42 -1.78 4.51 0.58
CA PHE A 42 -2.22 3.21 0.07
C PHE A 42 -3.59 3.30 -0.62
N GLU A 43 -4.55 4.05 -0.07
CA GLU A 43 -5.87 4.22 -0.72
C GLU A 43 -5.76 4.92 -2.08
N MET A 44 -4.82 5.86 -2.22
CA MET A 44 -4.51 6.50 -3.50
C MET A 44 -4.03 5.49 -4.54
N PHE A 45 -3.11 4.59 -4.17
CA PHE A 45 -2.60 3.56 -5.08
C PHE A 45 -3.70 2.61 -5.58
N GLU A 46 -4.67 2.32 -4.72
CA GLU A 46 -5.82 1.47 -5.03
C GLU A 46 -6.77 2.18 -5.99
N ARG A 47 -7.15 3.42 -5.66
CA ARG A 47 -8.03 4.26 -6.48
C ARG A 47 -7.47 4.49 -7.88
N GLU A 48 -6.17 4.69 -7.99
CA GLU A 48 -5.50 4.96 -9.27
C GLU A 48 -4.99 3.70 -9.97
N ALA A 49 -5.28 2.51 -9.41
CA ALA A 49 -4.86 1.22 -9.95
C ALA A 49 -3.36 1.13 -10.26
N TRP A 50 -2.51 1.72 -9.41
CA TRP A 50 -1.07 1.73 -9.62
C TRP A 50 -0.48 0.32 -9.64
N SER A 51 0.45 0.08 -10.55
CA SER A 51 1.25 -1.14 -10.60
C SER A 51 2.17 -1.24 -9.38
N HIS A 52 2.63 -2.46 -9.07
CA HIS A 52 3.57 -2.67 -7.97
C HIS A 52 4.85 -1.82 -8.12
N GLU A 53 5.36 -1.68 -9.34
CA GLU A 53 6.56 -0.88 -9.63
C GLU A 53 6.33 0.62 -9.37
N GLN A 54 5.18 1.16 -9.79
CA GLN A 54 4.82 2.56 -9.53
C GLN A 54 4.75 2.84 -8.02
N ARG A 55 4.13 1.94 -7.25
CA ARG A 55 4.04 2.05 -5.78
C ARG A 55 5.42 2.06 -5.15
N LEU A 56 6.29 1.11 -5.52
CA LEU A 56 7.64 1.02 -4.97
C LEU A 56 8.48 2.26 -5.29
N ASN A 57 8.43 2.76 -6.52
CA ASN A 57 9.17 3.95 -6.91
C ASN A 57 8.71 5.18 -6.11
N TYR A 58 7.40 5.33 -5.91
CA TYR A 58 6.88 6.43 -5.09
C TYR A 58 7.28 6.32 -3.62
N ILE A 59 7.13 5.14 -3.00
CA ILE A 59 7.50 4.93 -1.59
C ILE A 59 8.99 5.24 -1.39
N ARG A 60 9.86 4.78 -2.30
CA ARG A 60 11.30 5.07 -2.26
C ARG A 60 11.59 6.56 -2.38
N ALA A 61 10.94 7.24 -3.33
CA ALA A 61 11.10 8.68 -3.52
C ALA A 61 10.65 9.48 -2.28
N ARG A 62 9.49 9.13 -1.70
CA ARG A 62 8.98 9.75 -0.47
C ARG A 62 9.92 9.51 0.72
N ALA A 63 10.38 8.27 0.91
CA ALA A 63 11.29 7.93 2.00
C ALA A 63 12.63 8.67 1.87
N PHE A 64 13.16 8.80 0.65
CA PHE A 64 14.34 9.59 0.38
C PHE A 64 14.14 11.06 0.73
N ALA A 65 13.03 11.66 0.28
CA ALA A 65 12.71 13.07 0.58
C ALA A 65 12.58 13.34 2.09
N LEU A 66 11.88 12.48 2.82
CA LEU A 66 11.74 12.59 4.29
C LEU A 66 13.10 12.47 4.99
N ARG A 67 13.95 11.54 4.56
CA ARG A 67 15.30 11.40 5.10
C ARG A 67 16.15 12.65 4.87
N VAL A 68 16.06 13.24 3.68
CA VAL A 68 16.81 14.48 3.36
C VAL A 68 16.30 15.65 4.19
N ALA A 69 14.98 15.80 4.35
CA ALA A 69 14.40 16.86 5.18
C ALA A 69 14.85 16.75 6.64
N SER A 70 14.78 15.55 7.24
CA SER A 70 15.21 15.32 8.63
C SER A 70 16.72 15.55 8.84
N ALA A 71 17.55 15.43 7.80
CA ALA A 71 19.00 15.69 7.91
C ALA A 71 19.36 17.19 7.80
N ALA A 72 18.40 18.03 7.40
CA ALA A 72 18.58 19.48 7.27
C ALA A 72 18.00 20.25 8.48
N GLU A 73 17.39 19.56 9.44
CA GLU A 73 16.87 20.09 10.71
C GLU A 73 17.92 20.08 11.84
#